data_AF-A0A522B4L4-F1
#
_entry.id   AF-A0A522B4L4-F1
#
_cell.length_a   1.000
_cell.length_b   1.000
_cell.length_c   1.000
_cell.angle_alpha   90.00
_cell.angle_beta   90.00
_cell.angle_gamma   90.00
#
_symmetry.space_group_name_H-M   'P 1'
#
loop_
_entity.id
_entity.type
_entity.pdbx_description
1 polymer ?
#
loop_
_entity_poly.entity_id
_entity_poly.type
_entity_poly.pdbx_seq_one_letter_code
_entity_poly.pdbx_strand_id
1 'polypeptide(L)'
;MAAEDNGFSSGAVAFAFLAGAIIGVGAALLLAPQSGAETRKLLRNYAEKAEEEALEKAKEAKVALDKAIEQGKQFVSEKKTVLTAAFEAGKEAMRKGGA
;
A
#
# COMPACT_ATOMS: atom_id res chain seq x y z
N MET A 1 25.12 -2.57 -26.83
CA MET A 1 25.14 -3.28 -25.53
C MET A 1 24.05 -2.63 -24.69
N ALA A 2 22.87 -3.25 -24.60
CA ALA A 2 21.78 -2.72 -23.79
C ALA A 2 22.09 -3.07 -22.34
N ALA A 3 22.27 -2.05 -21.50
CA ALA A 3 22.28 -2.25 -20.07
C ALA A 3 20.83 -2.52 -19.64
N GLU A 4 20.54 -3.76 -19.28
CA GLU A 4 19.30 -4.13 -18.61
C GLU A 4 19.36 -3.57 -17.19
N ASP A 5 18.59 -2.52 -16.92
CA ASP A 5 18.33 -2.03 -15.57
C ASP A 5 17.48 -3.07 -14.81
N ASN A 6 18.15 -4.12 -14.34
CA ASN A 6 17.58 -5.15 -13.45
C ASN A 6 17.48 -4.63 -12.02
N GLY A 7 16.85 -3.47 -11.83
CA GLY A 7 16.46 -3.01 -10.50
C GLY A 7 15.36 -3.92 -9.98
N PHE A 8 15.69 -4.80 -9.03
CA PHE A 8 14.66 -5.57 -8.32
C PHE A 8 13.64 -4.58 -7.73
N SER A 9 12.45 -4.57 -8.31
CA SER A 9 11.35 -3.75 -7.80
C SER A 9 11.12 -4.07 -6.33
N SER A 10 10.87 -3.05 -5.51
CA SER A 10 10.59 -3.22 -4.08
C SER A 10 9.48 -4.26 -3.81
N GLY A 11 8.55 -4.42 -4.75
CA GLY A 11 7.52 -5.47 -4.70
C GLY A 11 8.08 -6.88 -4.85
N ALA A 12 9.06 -7.09 -5.72
CA ALA A 12 9.73 -8.37 -5.91
C ALA A 12 10.56 -8.75 -4.67
N VAL A 13 11.22 -7.77 -4.03
CA VAL A 13 11.97 -7.98 -2.79
C VAL A 13 11.04 -8.34 -1.63
N ALA A 14 9.93 -7.62 -1.47
CA ALA A 14 8.94 -7.93 -0.45
C ALA A 14 8.31 -9.31 -0.65
N PHE A 15 8.02 -9.68 -1.91
CA PHE A 15 7.48 -10.99 -2.24
C PHE A 15 8.47 -12.12 -1.93
N ALA A 16 9.75 -11.96 -2.30
CA ALA A 16 10.79 -12.95 -2.01
C ALA A 16 10.99 -13.14 -0.50
N PHE A 17 10.95 -12.05 0.28
CA PHE A 17 11.00 -12.12 1.74
C PHE A 17 9.83 -12.90 2.33
N LEU A 18 8.60 -12.61 1.90
CA LEU A 18 7.40 -13.33 2.35
C LEU A 18 7.43 -14.81 1.97
N ALA A 19 7.86 -15.14 0.75
CA ALA A 19 8.02 -16.52 0.31
C ALA A 19 9.03 -17.28 1.18
N GLY A 20 10.19 -16.66 1.47
CA GLY A 20 11.19 -17.21 2.37
C GLY A 20 10.67 -17.39 3.80
N ALA A 21 9.91 -16.43 4.31
CA ALA A 21 9.33 -16.50 5.66
C ALA A 21 8.32 -17.65 5.80
N ILE A 22 7.47 -17.88 4.81
CA ILE A 22 6.51 -19.00 4.82
C ILE A 22 7.26 -20.35 4.86
N ILE A 23 8.27 -20.51 4.01
CA ILE A 23 9.09 -21.74 3.97
C ILE A 23 9.82 -21.93 5.31
N GLY A 24 10.41 -20.87 5.86
CA GLY A 24 11.12 -20.91 7.13
C GLY A 24 10.21 -21.27 8.30
N VAL A 25 9.03 -20.66 8.41
CA VAL A 25 8.03 -20.99 9.43
C VAL A 25 7.53 -22.43 9.25
N GLY A 26 7.26 -22.86 8.02
CA GLY A 26 6.86 -24.24 7.74
C GLY A 26 7.92 -25.25 8.21
N ALA A 27 9.19 -25.00 7.89
CA ALA A 27 10.29 -25.84 8.36
C ALA A 27 10.44 -25.81 9.89
N ALA A 28 10.32 -24.63 10.52
CA ALA A 28 10.42 -24.48 11.97
C ALA A 28 9.29 -25.23 12.71
N LEU A 29 8.05 -25.15 12.21
CA LEU A 29 6.91 -25.87 12.78
C LEU A 29 7.04 -27.39 12.61
N LEU A 30 7.62 -27.85 11.50
CA LEU A 30 7.91 -29.28 11.28
C LEU A 30 9.02 -29.79 12.21
N LEU A 31 10.05 -28.98 12.46
CA LEU A 31 11.19 -29.36 13.28
C LEU A 31 10.92 -29.22 14.78
N ALA A 32 10.09 -28.25 15.18
CA ALA A 32 9.74 -27.94 16.56
C ALA A 32 8.21 -27.78 16.71
N PRO A 33 7.46 -28.89 16.82
CA PRO A 33 6.02 -28.83 17.02
C PRO A 33 5.68 -28.29 18.42
N GLN A 34 4.99 -27.15 18.47
CA GLN A 34 4.31 -26.68 19.69
C GLN A 34 3.02 -27.49 19.92
N SER A 35 2.64 -27.71 21.19
CA SER A 35 1.42 -28.44 21.52
C SER A 35 0.17 -27.68 21.03
N GLY A 36 -0.73 -28.35 20.31
CA GLY A 36 -1.88 -27.68 19.67
C GLY A 36 -2.83 -26.94 20.63
N ALA A 37 -2.89 -27.35 21.90
CA ALA A 37 -3.72 -26.71 22.92
C ALA A 37 -3.17 -25.34 23.33
N GLU A 38 -1.85 -25.24 23.47
CA GLU A 38 -1.15 -24.01 23.85
C GLU A 38 -1.15 -23.02 22.68
N THR A 39 -0.90 -23.51 21.45
CA THR A 39 -0.99 -22.71 20.22
C THR A 39 -2.39 -22.13 20.01
N ARG A 40 -3.48 -22.88 20.26
CA ARG A 40 -4.85 -22.34 20.17
C ARG A 40 -5.10 -21.22 21.18
N LYS A 41 -4.61 -21.39 22.42
CA LYS A 41 -4.78 -20.40 23.48
C LYS A 41 -4.02 -19.12 23.15
N LEU A 42 -2.79 -19.24 22.65
CA LEU A 42 -1.98 -18.11 22.18
C LEU A 42 -2.61 -17.41 20.99
N LEU A 43 -3.04 -18.15 19.95
CA LEU A 43 -3.69 -17.57 18.77
C LEU A 43 -4.94 -16.78 19.15
N ARG A 44 -5.78 -17.33 20.04
CA ARG A 44 -7.01 -16.66 20.44
C ARG A 44 -6.74 -15.35 21.18
N ASN A 45 -5.82 -15.38 22.13
CA ASN A 45 -5.43 -14.17 22.88
C ASN A 45 -4.78 -13.12 21.96
N TYR A 46 -3.98 -13.56 20.97
CA TYR A 46 -3.32 -12.66 20.02
C TYR A 46 -4.32 -12.07 19.03
N ALA A 47 -5.28 -12.87 18.57
CA ALA A 47 -6.34 -12.42 17.67
C ALA A 47 -7.24 -11.38 18.35
N GLU A 48 -7.67 -11.61 19.59
CA GLU A 48 -8.49 -10.66 20.35
C GLU A 48 -7.77 -9.30 20.52
N LYS A 49 -6.47 -9.32 20.87
CA LYS A 49 -5.67 -8.08 20.97
C LYS A 49 -5.43 -7.41 19.62
N ALA A 50 -5.09 -8.19 18.60
CA ALA A 50 -4.80 -7.66 17.27
C ALA A 50 -6.05 -7.04 16.63
N GLU A 51 -7.22 -7.62 16.86
CA GLU A 51 -8.49 -7.05 16.40
C GLU A 51 -8.76 -5.69 17.04
N GLU A 52 -8.59 -5.57 18.35
CA GLU A 52 -8.79 -4.31 19.08
C GLU A 52 -7.83 -3.22 18.59
N GLU A 53 -6.53 -3.51 18.51
CA GLU A 53 -5.51 -2.58 18.02
C GLU A 53 -5.71 -2.22 16.54
N ALA A 54 -6.13 -3.19 15.71
CA ALA A 54 -6.38 -2.96 14.30
C ALA A 54 -7.61 -2.07 14.09
N LEU A 55 -8.69 -2.28 14.85
CA LEU A 55 -9.88 -1.44 14.78
C LEU A 55 -9.59 0.00 15.21
N GLU A 56 -8.76 0.19 16.24
CA GLU A 56 -8.33 1.52 16.68
C GLU A 56 -7.50 2.23 15.60
N LYS A 57 -6.45 1.57 15.09
CA LYS A 57 -5.60 2.13 14.02
C LYS A 57 -6.37 2.35 12.72
N ALA A 58 -7.34 1.50 12.39
CA ALA A 58 -8.18 1.67 11.22
C ALA A 58 -9.07 2.91 11.34
N LYS A 59 -9.58 3.23 12.54
CA LYS A 59 -10.34 4.47 12.79
C LYS A 59 -9.45 5.69 12.59
N GLU A 60 -8.24 5.70 13.14
CA GLU A 60 -7.27 6.79 12.95
C GLU A 60 -6.91 6.97 11.47
N ALA A 61 -6.64 5.86 10.78
CA ALA A 61 -6.33 5.87 9.35
C ALA A 61 -7.50 6.41 8.51
N LYS A 62 -8.75 6.05 8.85
CA LYS A 62 -9.93 6.62 8.20
C LYS A 62 -10.01 8.13 8.39
N VAL A 63 -9.81 8.64 9.61
CA VAL A 63 -9.82 10.09 9.87
C VAL A 63 -8.73 10.81 9.08
N ALA A 64 -7.52 10.24 9.04
CA ALA A 64 -6.42 10.79 8.25
C ALA A 64 -6.73 10.79 6.74
N LEU A 65 -7.36 9.72 6.24
CA LEU A 65 -7.76 9.58 4.85
C LEU A 65 -8.85 10.57 4.48
N ASP A 66 -9.88 10.72 5.30
CA ASP A 66 -10.97 11.67 5.09
C ASP A 66 -10.42 13.10 5.01
N LYS A 67 -9.50 13.46 5.92
CA LYS A 67 -8.81 14.77 5.90
C LYS A 67 -7.98 14.96 4.63
N ALA A 68 -7.26 13.94 4.19
CA ALA A 68 -6.46 13.99 2.96
C ALA A 68 -7.35 14.16 1.71
N ILE A 69 -8.50 13.49 1.67
CA ILE A 69 -9.49 13.61 0.60
C ILE A 69 -10.08 15.02 0.58
N GLU A 70 -10.44 15.57 1.74
CA GLU A 70 -10.97 16.93 1.88
C GLU A 70 -9.97 17.98 1.34
N GLN A 71 -8.71 17.88 1.78
CA GLN A 71 -7.63 18.75 1.31
C GLN A 71 -7.36 18.58 -0.19
N GLY A 72 -7.36 17.34 -0.69
CA GLY A 72 -7.20 17.07 -2.12
C GLY A 72 -8.32 17.69 -2.94
N LYS A 73 -9.58 17.59 -2.49
CA LYS A 73 -10.73 18.22 -3.16
C LYS A 73 -10.59 19.75 -3.18
N GLN A 74 -10.21 20.38 -2.07
CA GLN A 74 -9.99 21.83 -2.02
C GLN A 74 -8.87 22.25 -2.97
N PHE A 75 -7.73 21.55 -2.94
CA PHE A 75 -6.59 21.85 -3.79
C PHE A 75 -6.91 21.68 -5.27
N VAL A 76 -7.63 20.60 -5.63
CA VAL A 76 -8.10 20.38 -7.00
C VAL A 76 -9.11 21.44 -7.41
N SER A 77 -10.00 21.88 -6.51
CA SER A 77 -10.99 22.92 -6.82
C SER A 77 -10.34 24.29 -7.02
N GLU A 78 -9.39 24.67 -6.15
CA GLU A 78 -8.59 25.91 -6.29
C GLU A 78 -7.76 25.90 -7.57
N LYS A 79 -7.13 24.77 -7.88
CA LYS A 79 -6.29 24.66 -9.08
C LYS A 79 -7.09 24.35 -10.34
N LYS A 80 -8.40 24.07 -10.24
CA LYS A 80 -9.26 23.72 -11.39
C LYS A 80 -9.21 24.80 -12.46
N THR A 81 -9.26 26.07 -12.08
CA THR A 81 -9.24 27.20 -13.02
C THR A 81 -7.91 27.28 -13.78
N VAL A 82 -6.79 27.06 -13.08
CA VAL A 82 -5.44 27.08 -13.66
C VAL A 82 -5.20 25.84 -14.54
N LEU A 83 -5.65 24.67 -14.09
CA LEU A 83 -5.57 23.40 -14.82
C LEU A 83 -6.41 23.45 -16.09
N THR A 84 -7.65 23.95 -16.03
CA THR A 84 -8.51 24.09 -17.22
C THR A 84 -7.89 25.06 -18.22
N ALA A 85 -7.37 26.22 -17.76
CA ALA A 85 -6.70 27.16 -18.64
C ALA A 85 -5.44 26.58 -19.31
N ALA A 86 -4.60 25.88 -18.54
CA ALA A 86 -3.42 25.20 -19.07
C ALA A 86 -3.79 24.06 -20.03
N PHE A 87 -4.88 23.33 -19.76
CA PHE A 87 -5.38 22.25 -20.60
C PHE A 87 -5.95 22.77 -21.92
N GLU A 88 -6.71 23.86 -21.90
CA GLU A 88 -7.20 24.53 -23.11
C GLU A 88 -6.04 25.08 -23.94
N ALA A 89 -5.07 25.74 -23.30
CA ALA A 89 -3.87 26.24 -23.98
C ALA A 89 -3.05 25.10 -24.63
N GLY A 90 -2.87 23.98 -23.93
CA GLY A 90 -2.19 22.79 -24.46
C GLY A 90 -2.94 22.15 -25.63
N LYS A 91 -4.27 22.06 -25.54
CA LYS A 91 -5.13 21.55 -26.62
C LYS A 91 -5.07 22.46 -27.85
N GLU A 92 -5.08 23.77 -27.65
CA GLU A 92 -5.01 24.74 -28.75
C GLU A 92 -3.63 24.75 -29.43
N ALA A 93 -2.55 24.59 -28.65
CA ALA A 93 -1.19 24.44 -29.17
C ALA A 93 -1.02 23.14 -29.97
N MET A 94 -1.58 22.01 -29.53
CA MET A 94 -1.58 20.77 -30.32
C MET A 94 -2.38 20.91 -31.62
N ARG A 95 -3.46 21.70 -31.62
CA ARG A 95 -4.29 21.91 -32.82
C ARG A 95 -3.67 22.90 -33.82
N LYS A 96 -2.84 23.83 -33.36
CA LYS A 96 -2.12 24.81 -34.19
C LYS A 96 -0.72 24.34 -34.62
N GLY A 97 -0.04 23.50 -33.83
CA GLY A 97 1.29 22.96 -34.11
C GLY A 97 1.31 21.60 -34.82
N GLY A 98 0.13 21.04 -35.14
CA GLY A 98 -0.03 19.81 -35.92
C GLY A 98 -0.25 20.05 -37.43
N ALA A 99 0.20 21.19 -37.96
CA ALA A 99 0.20 21.52 -39.39
C ALA A 99 1.63 21.70 -39.89
#